data_AF-A0A8X7S4R8-F1
#
_entry.id   AF-A0A8X7S4R8-F1
#
_cell.length_a   1.000
_cell.length_b   1.000
_cell.length_c   1.000
_cell.angle_alpha   90.00
_cell.angle_beta   90.00
_cell.angle_gamma   90.00
#
_symmetry.space_group_name_H-M   'P 1'
#
loop_
_entity.id
_entity.type
_entity.pdbx_description
1 polymer ?
#
loop_
_entity_poly.entity_id
_entity_poly.type
_entity_poly.pdbx_seq_one_letter_code
_entity_poly.pdbx_strand_id
1 'polypeptide(L)'
;MHGLSTGNGASLLLYTAPVLTFSRVFKKKSTEEFSCFPYVMTLFNCLIYTWYGLPIVSHRWENFPLVTINGVGIVLESIFIFVHFCYASPKEKIKVGVIFVSVIVVFGLTTAISAVVFDDHHHRKSFVGSVGVVASISMYGSPLIVMSPNMVGTPLGILQLIIYFKYKNKEPPLTTTVVTGEQMGRGEEQE
;
A
#
# COMPACT_ATOMS: atom_id res chain seq x y z
N MET A 1 -18.07 -11.53 40.06
CA MET A 1 -18.45 -11.82 38.66
C MET A 1 -18.74 -10.48 37.98
N HIS A 2 -18.22 -10.29 36.76
CA HIS A 2 -18.37 -9.14 35.84
C HIS A 2 -17.48 -7.89 36.06
N GLY A 3 -16.44 -7.77 35.23
CA GLY A 3 -15.71 -6.51 35.02
C GLY A 3 -14.38 -6.60 34.26
N LEU A 4 -13.71 -7.76 34.18
CA LEU A 4 -12.30 -7.84 33.79
C LEU A 4 -11.99 -8.34 32.34
N SER A 5 -12.97 -8.51 31.45
CA SER A 5 -12.72 -9.28 30.21
C SER A 5 -12.67 -8.51 28.88
N THR A 6 -12.91 -7.20 28.83
CA THR A 6 -12.92 -6.51 27.52
C THR A 6 -11.73 -5.56 27.30
N GLY A 7 -11.16 -4.98 28.35
CA GLY A 7 -10.01 -4.06 28.24
C GLY A 7 -8.66 -4.73 28.04
N ASN A 8 -8.46 -5.93 28.60
CA ASN A 8 -7.16 -6.60 28.59
C ASN A 8 -6.79 -7.18 27.22
N GLY A 9 -7.77 -7.71 26.48
CA GLY A 9 -7.54 -8.26 25.13
C GLY A 9 -7.19 -7.18 24.11
N ALA A 10 -7.94 -6.07 24.11
CA ALA A 10 -7.68 -4.92 23.24
C ALA A 10 -6.30 -4.29 23.52
N SER A 11 -5.94 -4.19 24.80
CA SER A 11 -4.61 -3.71 25.22
C SER A 11 -3.49 -4.65 24.78
N LEU A 12 -3.67 -5.98 24.92
CA LEU A 12 -2.68 -6.96 24.49
C LEU A 12 -2.47 -6.94 22.96
N LEU A 13 -3.55 -6.80 22.19
CA LEU A 13 -3.50 -6.63 20.73
C LEU A 13 -2.77 -5.34 20.33
N LEU A 14 -3.06 -4.24 21.03
CA LEU A 14 -2.37 -2.96 20.87
C LEU A 14 -0.87 -3.05 21.10
N TYR A 15 -0.43 -3.85 22.08
CA TYR A 15 1.00 -4.08 22.33
C TYR A 15 1.64 -5.12 21.39
N THR A 16 0.85 -6.07 20.88
CA THR A 16 1.35 -7.12 19.98
C THR A 16 1.58 -6.58 18.57
N ALA A 17 0.76 -5.64 18.10
CA ALA A 17 0.91 -5.06 16.76
C ALA A 17 2.28 -4.38 16.52
N PRO A 18 2.80 -3.53 17.42
CA PRO A 18 4.14 -2.97 17.32
C PRO A 18 5.23 -4.07 17.25
N VAL A 19 5.15 -5.08 18.11
CA VAL A 19 6.14 -6.17 18.19
C VAL A 19 6.16 -7.03 16.91
N LEU A 20 4.98 -7.34 16.35
CA LEU A 20 4.88 -8.05 15.08
C LEU A 20 5.42 -7.21 13.92
N THR A 21 5.16 -5.90 13.92
CA THR A 21 5.68 -4.98 12.91
C THR A 21 7.20 -4.90 13.00
N PHE A 22 7.77 -4.65 14.18
CA PHE A 22 9.22 -4.69 14.42
C PHE A 22 9.86 -6.02 13.95
N SER A 23 9.23 -7.15 14.26
CA SER A 23 9.73 -8.47 13.85
C SER A 23 9.74 -8.67 12.33
N ARG A 24 8.75 -8.11 11.61
CA ARG A 24 8.72 -8.14 10.14
C ARG A 24 9.79 -7.23 9.53
N VAL A 25 10.00 -6.04 10.10
CA VAL A 25 11.04 -5.07 9.68
C VAL A 25 12.41 -5.73 9.69
N PHE A 26 12.79 -6.31 10.83
CA PHE A 26 14.13 -6.87 11.02
C PHE A 26 14.38 -8.13 10.18
N LYS A 27 13.33 -8.87 9.82
CA LYS A 27 13.44 -10.05 8.95
C LYS A 27 13.54 -9.70 7.47
N LYS A 28 12.97 -8.58 7.02
CA LYS A 28 13.00 -8.15 5.61
C LYS A 28 14.24 -7.31 5.25
N LYS A 29 15.45 -7.70 5.69
CA LYS A 29 16.75 -7.05 5.38
C LYS A 29 17.10 -6.86 3.88
N SER A 30 16.17 -7.10 2.94
CA SER A 30 16.35 -6.89 1.51
C SER A 30 15.33 -5.86 1.02
N THR A 31 15.82 -4.64 0.80
CA THR A 31 15.07 -3.47 0.33
C THR A 31 15.29 -3.22 -1.16
N GLU A 32 15.21 -4.26 -2.00
CA GLU A 32 15.42 -4.08 -3.45
C GLU A 32 14.12 -4.00 -4.29
N GLU A 33 12.94 -4.31 -3.72
CA GLU A 33 11.68 -4.28 -4.50
C GLU A 33 10.56 -3.37 -3.97
N PHE A 34 10.71 -2.76 -2.79
CA PHE A 34 9.67 -1.88 -2.22
C PHE A 34 10.11 -0.41 -2.28
N SER A 35 9.38 0.39 -3.06
CA SER A 35 9.58 1.84 -3.14
C SER A 35 9.47 2.49 -1.76
N CYS A 36 10.33 3.46 -1.45
CA CYS A 36 10.29 4.21 -0.18
C CYS A 36 9.04 5.10 -0.03
N PHE A 37 8.42 5.45 -1.17
CA PHE A 37 7.27 6.35 -1.25
C PHE A 37 6.12 6.02 -0.28
N PRO A 38 5.57 4.79 -0.22
CA PRO A 38 4.53 4.43 0.74
C PRO A 38 4.91 4.67 2.21
N TYR A 39 6.17 4.45 2.59
CA TYR A 39 6.64 4.70 3.96
C TYR A 39 6.64 6.19 4.29
N VAL A 40 7.11 7.04 3.36
CA VAL A 40 7.08 8.50 3.53
C VAL A 40 5.64 9.04 3.58
N MET A 41 4.73 8.49 2.78
CA MET A 41 3.30 8.86 2.82
C MET A 41 2.61 8.39 4.11
N THR A 42 2.96 7.20 4.61
CA THR A 42 2.44 6.67 5.88
C THR A 42 2.93 7.51 7.04
N LEU A 43 4.20 7.92 7.02
CA LEU A 43 4.76 8.88 7.98
C LEU A 43 3.97 10.19 7.99
N PHE A 44 3.68 10.76 6.82
CA PHE A 44 2.84 11.97 6.72
C PHE A 44 1.47 11.77 7.38
N ASN A 45 0.81 10.66 7.10
CA ASN A 45 -0.49 10.32 7.67
C ASN A 45 -0.42 10.21 9.20
N CYS A 46 0.61 9.52 9.73
CA CYS A 46 0.83 9.40 11.16
C CYS A 46 1.12 10.75 11.83
N LEU A 47 1.88 11.63 11.19
CA LEU A 47 2.13 13.00 11.69
C LEU A 47 0.82 13.79 11.80
N ILE A 48 -0.03 13.76 10.77
CA ILE A 48 -1.33 14.46 10.76
C ILE A 48 -2.26 13.92 11.84
N TYR A 49 -2.40 12.59 11.98
CA TYR A 49 -3.28 12.01 13.01
C TYR A 49 -2.74 12.16 14.43
N THR A 50 -1.41 12.21 14.59
CA THR A 50 -0.80 12.57 15.89
C THR A 50 -1.15 14.01 16.24
N TRP A 51 -1.00 14.95 15.29
CA TRP A 51 -1.39 16.36 15.50
C TRP A 51 -2.89 16.52 15.79
N TYR A 52 -3.73 15.80 15.06
CA TYR A 52 -5.17 15.75 15.28
C TYR A 52 -5.54 15.32 16.70
N GLY A 53 -4.81 14.33 17.25
CA GLY A 53 -5.08 13.80 18.59
C GLY A 53 -4.55 14.64 19.75
N LEU A 54 -3.62 15.57 19.50
CA LEU A 54 -3.02 16.42 20.54
C LEU A 54 -4.02 17.44 21.10
N PRO A 55 -3.83 17.89 22.36
CA PRO A 55 -4.73 18.83 23.04
C PRO A 55 -4.80 20.21 22.38
N ILE A 56 -3.93 20.50 21.41
CA ILE A 56 -3.90 21.74 20.63
C ILE A 56 -5.06 21.76 19.62
N VAL A 57 -5.40 20.59 19.06
CA VAL A 57 -6.43 20.41 18.03
C VAL A 57 -7.67 19.76 18.64
N SER A 58 -7.49 18.66 19.38
CA SER A 58 -8.58 17.93 20.04
C SER A 58 -8.86 18.51 21.43
N HIS A 59 -10.11 18.42 21.87
CA HIS A 59 -10.46 18.82 23.24
C HIS A 59 -9.90 17.80 24.25
N ARG A 60 -9.05 18.29 25.18
CA ARG A 60 -8.38 17.49 26.22
C ARG A 60 -7.60 16.31 25.62
N TRP A 61 -8.04 15.08 25.91
CA TRP A 61 -7.35 13.83 25.57
C TRP A 61 -8.31 12.78 25.01
N GLU A 62 -9.44 13.22 24.46
CA GLU A 62 -10.45 12.35 23.84
C GLU A 62 -9.82 11.39 22.81
N ASN A 63 -8.80 11.88 22.09
CA ASN A 63 -8.11 11.18 21.02
C ASN A 63 -6.71 10.69 21.40
N PHE A 64 -6.42 10.50 22.70
CA PHE A 64 -5.12 10.01 23.17
C PHE A 64 -4.68 8.67 22.52
N PRO A 65 -5.57 7.67 22.31
CA PRO A 65 -5.19 6.45 21.59
C PRO A 65 -4.70 6.69 20.15
N LEU A 66 -5.19 7.74 19.47
CA LEU A 66 -4.71 8.10 18.14
C LEU A 66 -3.26 8.61 18.21
N VAL A 67 -2.93 9.41 19.23
CA VAL A 67 -1.56 9.91 19.47
C VAL A 67 -0.59 8.76 19.71
N THR A 68 -0.98 7.77 20.52
CA THR A 68 -0.08 6.65 20.85
C THR A 68 0.15 5.73 19.66
N ILE A 69 -0.91 5.32 18.96
CA ILE A 69 -0.80 4.42 17.80
C ILE A 69 -0.01 5.09 16.67
N ASN A 70 -0.33 6.34 16.33
CA ASN A 70 0.38 7.06 15.27
C ASN A 70 1.79 7.48 15.69
N GLY A 71 2.03 7.74 16.98
CA GLY A 71 3.38 7.97 17.51
C GLY A 71 4.30 6.75 17.34
N VAL A 72 3.81 5.55 17.62
CA VAL A 72 4.55 4.31 17.32
C VAL A 72 4.77 4.15 15.81
N GLY A 73 3.76 4.49 15.00
CA GLY A 73 3.88 4.55 13.54
C GLY A 73 5.01 5.46 13.07
N ILE A 74 5.09 6.70 13.59
CA ILE A 74 6.16 7.66 13.27
C ILE A 74 7.54 7.05 13.51
N VAL A 75 7.75 6.41 14.66
CA VAL A 75 9.03 5.79 15.00
C VAL A 75 9.37 4.66 14.02
N LEU A 76 8.41 3.78 13.74
CA LEU A 76 8.60 2.65 12.82
C LEU A 76 8.90 3.11 11.39
N GLU A 77 8.08 3.98 10.85
CA GLU A 77 8.25 4.52 9.49
C GLU A 77 9.56 5.29 9.35
N SER A 78 9.96 6.06 10.38
CA SER A 78 11.24 6.76 10.38
C SER A 78 12.43 5.81 10.36
N ILE A 79 12.39 4.70 11.11
CA ILE A 79 13.43 3.66 11.07
C ILE A 79 13.51 3.04 9.67
N PHE A 80 12.38 2.71 9.05
CA PHE A 80 12.34 2.16 7.69
C PHE A 80 12.92 3.12 6.65
N ILE A 81 12.49 4.38 6.68
CA ILE A 81 12.98 5.43 5.78
C ILE A 81 14.48 5.61 5.99
N PHE A 82 14.95 5.66 7.24
CA PHE A 82 16.37 5.80 7.54
C PHE A 82 17.20 4.63 7.01
N VAL A 83 16.78 3.39 7.26
CA VAL A 83 17.46 2.19 6.75
C VAL A 83 17.47 2.20 5.23
N HIS A 84 16.33 2.44 4.58
CA HIS A 84 16.26 2.54 3.12
C HIS A 84 17.17 3.65 2.58
N PHE A 85 17.16 4.82 3.23
CA PHE A 85 18.00 5.94 2.85
C PHE A 85 19.49 5.61 2.98
N CYS A 86 19.93 4.86 4.00
CA CYS A 86 21.33 4.45 4.12
C CYS A 86 21.79 3.58 2.93
N TYR A 87 20.96 2.62 2.53
CA TYR A 87 21.29 1.64 1.48
C TYR A 87 20.95 2.09 0.04
N ALA A 88 20.13 3.12 -0.13
CA ALA A 88 19.70 3.60 -1.45
C ALA A 88 20.85 4.22 -2.29
N SER A 89 20.69 4.16 -3.61
CA SER A 89 21.59 4.83 -4.55
C SER A 89 21.52 6.36 -4.40
N PRO A 90 22.54 7.14 -4.82
CA PRO A 90 22.51 8.61 -4.71
C PRO A 90 21.31 9.27 -5.39
N LYS A 91 20.86 8.70 -6.53
CA LYS A 91 19.68 9.21 -7.26
C LYS A 91 18.38 8.98 -6.48
N GLU A 92 18.23 7.82 -5.88
CA GLU A 92 17.07 7.49 -5.04
C GLU A 92 17.07 8.30 -3.74
N LYS A 93 18.24 8.50 -3.12
CA LYS A 93 18.39 9.37 -1.94
C LYS A 93 17.86 10.78 -2.20
N ILE A 94 18.19 11.37 -3.35
CA ILE A 94 17.67 12.69 -3.73
C ILE A 94 16.15 12.65 -3.88
N LYS A 95 15.62 11.66 -4.61
CA LYS A 95 14.17 11.50 -4.81
C LYS A 95 13.43 11.37 -3.48
N VAL A 96 13.88 10.46 -2.61
CA VAL A 96 13.29 10.22 -1.28
C VAL A 96 13.42 11.46 -0.40
N GLY A 97 14.58 12.12 -0.41
CA GLY A 97 14.83 13.35 0.35
C GLY A 97 13.88 14.48 -0.07
N VAL A 98 13.67 14.70 -1.37
CA VAL A 98 12.73 15.71 -1.87
C VAL A 98 11.30 15.43 -1.41
N ILE A 99 10.85 14.16 -1.51
CA ILE A 99 9.51 13.76 -1.07
C ILE A 99 9.37 13.94 0.45
N PHE A 100 10.38 13.53 1.22
CA PHE A 100 10.40 13.67 2.67
C PHE A 100 10.34 15.13 3.12
N VAL A 101 11.19 16.00 2.55
CA VAL A 101 11.18 17.44 2.85
C VAL A 101 9.84 18.07 2.49
N SER A 102 9.27 17.72 1.33
CA SER A 102 7.93 18.18 0.93
C SER A 102 6.86 17.80 1.97
N VAL A 103 6.87 16.56 2.45
CA VAL A 103 5.97 16.07 3.51
C VAL A 103 6.12 16.87 4.81
N ILE A 104 7.36 17.13 5.26
CA ILE A 104 7.61 17.92 6.47
C ILE A 104 7.11 19.36 6.30
N VAL A 105 7.31 19.97 5.13
CA VAL A 105 6.82 21.33 4.84
C VAL A 105 5.29 21.37 4.86
N VAL A 106 4.62 20.44 4.17
CA VAL A 106 3.14 20.38 4.14
C VAL A 106 2.56 20.14 5.53
N PHE A 107 3.17 19.24 6.31
CA PHE A 107 2.80 19.03 7.70
C PHE A 107 2.99 20.29 8.55
N GLY A 108 4.15 20.94 8.44
CA GLY A 108 4.45 22.20 9.13
C GLY A 108 3.43 23.30 8.81
N LEU A 109 3.10 23.47 7.53
CA LEU A 109 2.06 24.42 7.11
C LEU A 109 0.68 24.06 7.67
N THR A 110 0.30 22.78 7.64
CA THR A 110 -0.98 22.31 8.19
C THR A 110 -1.07 22.61 9.69
N THR A 111 -0.02 22.28 10.45
CA THR A 111 0.01 22.55 11.90
C THR A 111 0.01 24.05 12.20
N ALA A 112 0.82 24.85 11.48
CA ALA A 112 0.86 26.29 11.61
C ALA A 112 -0.49 26.92 11.32
N ILE A 113 -1.09 26.66 10.14
CA ILE A 113 -2.42 27.16 9.77
C ILE A 113 -3.45 26.76 10.83
N SER A 114 -3.45 25.49 11.25
CA SER A 114 -4.39 25.04 12.28
C SER A 114 -4.25 25.79 13.61
N ALA A 115 -3.01 26.10 14.03
CA ALA A 115 -2.74 26.72 15.32
C ALA A 115 -2.95 28.24 15.32
N VAL A 116 -2.70 28.91 14.18
CA VAL A 116 -2.70 30.38 14.09
C VAL A 116 -3.97 30.96 13.47
N VAL A 117 -4.64 30.24 12.58
CA VAL A 117 -5.80 30.78 11.82
C VAL A 117 -7.11 30.52 12.54
N PHE A 118 -7.23 29.39 13.24
CA PHE A 118 -8.46 29.02 13.93
C PHE A 118 -8.29 29.18 15.42
N ASP A 119 -9.17 29.91 16.10
CA ASP A 119 -9.13 30.04 17.56
C ASP A 119 -9.88 28.91 18.27
N ASP A 120 -10.90 28.34 17.60
CA ASP A 120 -11.79 27.33 18.17
C ASP A 120 -11.32 25.89 17.85
N HIS A 121 -11.34 25.02 18.86
CA HIS A 121 -10.99 23.60 18.74
C HIS A 121 -11.81 22.86 17.67
N HIS A 122 -13.09 23.19 17.48
CA HIS A 122 -13.95 22.57 16.49
C HIS A 122 -13.46 22.80 15.07
N HIS A 123 -13.09 24.04 14.73
CA HIS A 123 -12.57 24.39 13.40
C HIS A 123 -11.19 23.78 13.17
N ARG A 124 -10.30 23.79 14.17
CA ARG A 124 -9.00 23.12 14.11
C ARG A 124 -9.16 21.63 13.82
N LYS A 125 -10.01 20.95 14.59
CA LYS A 125 -10.26 19.51 14.49
C LYS A 125 -10.87 19.16 13.13
N SER A 126 -11.85 19.94 12.67
CA SER A 126 -12.46 19.73 11.34
C SER A 126 -11.43 19.92 10.21
N PHE A 127 -10.65 21.00 10.23
CA PHE A 127 -9.62 21.26 9.22
C PHE A 127 -8.54 20.19 9.17
N VAL A 128 -7.90 19.88 10.31
CA VAL A 128 -6.84 18.86 10.38
C VAL A 128 -7.41 17.48 10.03
N GLY A 129 -8.64 17.18 10.46
CA GLY A 129 -9.34 15.94 10.12
C GLY A 129 -9.57 15.80 8.61
N SER A 130 -10.02 16.85 7.93
CA SER A 130 -10.20 16.86 6.47
C SER A 130 -8.88 16.63 5.74
N VAL A 131 -7.79 17.29 6.17
CA VAL A 131 -6.46 17.07 5.59
C VAL A 131 -6.02 15.61 5.79
N GLY A 132 -6.25 15.03 6.98
CA GLY A 132 -5.93 13.62 7.26
C GLY A 132 -6.70 12.63 6.40
N VAL A 133 -7.99 12.88 6.15
CA VAL A 133 -8.81 12.04 5.25
C VAL A 133 -8.29 12.12 3.82
N VAL A 134 -7.98 13.32 3.31
CA VAL A 134 -7.41 13.48 1.96
C VAL A 134 -6.05 12.79 1.85
N ALA A 135 -5.19 12.95 2.87
CA ALA A 135 -3.90 12.27 2.94
C ALA A 135 -4.08 10.74 2.89
N SER A 136 -4.99 10.18 3.68
CA SER A 136 -5.32 8.76 3.69
C SER A 136 -5.80 8.28 2.32
N ILE A 137 -6.75 8.98 1.69
CA ILE A 137 -7.26 8.63 0.35
C ILE A 137 -6.12 8.65 -0.68
N SER A 138 -5.26 9.66 -0.66
CA SER A 138 -4.13 9.76 -1.60
C SER A 138 -3.15 8.60 -1.44
N MET A 139 -2.89 8.17 -0.20
CA MET A 139 -2.02 7.03 0.12
C MET A 139 -2.62 5.71 -0.36
N TYR A 140 -3.91 5.45 -0.10
CA TYR A 140 -4.58 4.22 -0.53
C TYR A 140 -4.98 4.22 -2.01
N GLY A 141 -5.05 5.39 -2.65
CA GLY A 141 -5.30 5.53 -4.09
C GLY A 141 -4.20 4.89 -4.94
N SER A 142 -2.94 4.99 -4.53
CA SER A 142 -1.80 4.39 -5.25
C SER A 142 -1.90 2.86 -5.40
N PRO A 143 -2.13 2.07 -4.32
CA PRO A 143 -2.37 0.63 -4.48
C PRO A 143 -3.68 0.32 -5.20
N LEU A 144 -4.76 1.10 -5.03
CA LEU A 144 -6.02 0.91 -5.76
C LEU A 144 -5.86 1.06 -7.28
N ILE A 145 -5.08 2.03 -7.75
CA ILE A 145 -4.80 2.22 -9.18
C ILE A 145 -3.98 1.05 -9.76
N VAL A 146 -3.07 0.48 -8.96
CA VAL A 146 -2.27 -0.70 -9.36
C VAL A 146 -3.07 -2.00 -9.28
N MET A 147 -4.08 -2.09 -8.39
CA MET A 147 -5.00 -3.23 -8.28
C MET A 147 -6.19 -3.15 -9.26
N SER A 148 -6.54 -1.96 -9.75
CA SER A 148 -7.57 -1.74 -10.77
C SER A 148 -7.38 -2.56 -12.06
N PRO A 149 -6.17 -2.67 -12.65
CA PRO A 149 -5.96 -3.55 -13.80
C PRO A 149 -6.16 -5.03 -13.44
N ASN A 150 -5.93 -5.45 -12.18
CA ASN A 150 -6.22 -6.83 -11.74
C ASN A 150 -7.71 -7.09 -11.57
N MET A 151 -8.52 -6.07 -11.22
CA MET A 151 -9.98 -6.21 -11.16
C MET A 151 -10.61 -6.41 -12.55
N VAL A 152 -10.03 -5.83 -13.61
CA VAL A 152 -10.46 -6.04 -15.00
C VAL A 152 -9.82 -7.29 -15.62
N GLY A 153 -8.58 -7.61 -15.21
CA GLY A 153 -7.84 -8.79 -15.70
C GLY A 153 -8.32 -10.12 -15.12
N THR A 154 -8.84 -10.15 -13.89
CA THR A 154 -9.37 -11.38 -13.26
C THR A 154 -10.54 -12.00 -14.06
N PRO A 155 -11.58 -11.27 -14.50
CA PRO A 155 -12.64 -11.85 -15.31
C PRO A 155 -12.14 -12.26 -16.71
N LEU A 156 -11.17 -11.56 -17.29
CA LEU A 156 -10.54 -11.98 -18.55
C LEU A 156 -9.71 -13.26 -18.40
N GLY A 157 -8.98 -13.41 -17.29
CA GLY A 157 -8.24 -14.64 -16.96
C GLY A 157 -9.15 -15.84 -16.74
N ILE A 158 -10.28 -15.64 -16.04
CA ILE A 158 -11.31 -16.67 -15.86
C ILE A 158 -11.94 -17.04 -17.20
N LEU A 159 -12.23 -16.06 -18.05
CA LEU A 159 -12.80 -16.29 -19.38
C LEU A 159 -11.85 -17.10 -20.28
N GLN A 160 -10.55 -16.77 -20.27
CA GLN A 160 -9.51 -17.54 -20.99
C GLN A 160 -9.41 -18.98 -20.47
N LEU A 161 -9.50 -19.17 -19.15
CA LEU A 161 -9.51 -20.51 -18.54
C LEU A 161 -10.75 -21.31 -18.98
N ILE A 162 -11.93 -20.68 -18.97
CA ILE A 162 -13.19 -21.30 -19.42
C ILE A 162 -13.12 -21.67 -20.90
N ILE A 163 -12.62 -20.78 -21.76
CA ILE A 163 -12.44 -21.05 -23.20
C ILE A 163 -11.44 -22.19 -23.40
N TYR A 164 -10.31 -22.19 -22.68
CA TYR A 164 -9.31 -23.25 -22.77
C TYR A 164 -9.89 -24.61 -22.36
N PHE A 165 -10.65 -24.68 -21.26
CA PHE A 165 -11.32 -25.93 -20.88
C PHE A 165 -12.38 -26.35 -21.90
N LYS A 166 -13.10 -25.40 -22.50
CA LYS A 166 -14.09 -25.70 -23.53
C LYS A 166 -13.46 -26.14 -24.86
N TYR A 167 -12.28 -25.63 -25.19
CA TYR A 167 -11.51 -26.00 -26.37
C TYR A 167 -10.78 -27.33 -26.16
N LYS A 168 -10.17 -27.54 -24.99
CA LYS A 168 -9.51 -28.80 -24.61
C LYS A 168 -10.48 -29.99 -24.55
N ASN A 169 -11.72 -29.77 -24.13
CA ASN A 169 -12.77 -30.81 -24.16
C ASN A 169 -13.39 -31.03 -25.55
N LYS A 170 -12.96 -30.28 -26.57
CA LYS A 170 -13.29 -30.58 -27.95
C LYS A 170 -12.04 -31.13 -28.61
N GLU A 171 -12.04 -32.43 -28.89
CA GLU A 171 -11.01 -33.02 -29.74
C GLU A 171 -10.90 -32.22 -31.05
N PRO A 172 -9.68 -31.98 -31.58
CA PRO A 172 -9.53 -31.28 -32.85
C PRO A 172 -10.26 -32.06 -33.95
N PRO A 173 -10.91 -31.39 -34.91
CA PRO A 173 -11.50 -32.09 -36.04
C PRO A 173 -10.40 -32.86 -36.75
N LEU A 174 -10.62 -34.17 -36.94
CA LEU A 174 -9.78 -35.03 -37.76
C LEU A 174 -9.50 -34.29 -39.07
N THR A 175 -8.24 -33.92 -39.30
CA THR A 175 -7.77 -33.65 -40.65
C THR A 175 -7.77 -35.01 -41.33
N THR A 176 -8.91 -35.37 -41.95
CA THR A 176 -8.96 -36.45 -42.93
C THR A 176 -7.96 -36.09 -44.00
N THR A 177 -6.80 -36.74 -43.91
CA THR A 177 -5.84 -37.04 -44.95
C THR A 177 -6.42 -36.82 -46.35
N VAL A 178 -6.24 -35.62 -46.90
CA VAL A 178 -5.99 -35.45 -48.33
C VAL A 178 -4.53 -35.85 -48.53
N VAL A 179 -4.26 -37.15 -48.40
CA VAL A 179 -3.03 -37.80 -48.88
C VAL A 179 -3.50 -38.95 -49.75
N THR A 180 -4.17 -38.58 -50.83
CA THR A 180 -4.30 -39.43 -52.03
C THR A 180 -4.07 -38.53 -53.23
N GLY A 181 -2.83 -38.07 -53.38
CA GLY A 181 -2.49 -37.15 -54.45
C GLY A 181 -1.07 -36.63 -54.38
N GLU A 182 -0.08 -37.46 -54.02
CA GLU A 182 1.34 -37.19 -54.31
C GLU A 182 2.20 -38.36 -53.80
N GLN A 183 2.15 -39.53 -54.46
CA GLN A 183 3.22 -40.54 -54.52
C GLN A 183 2.77 -41.70 -55.45
N MET A 184 2.47 -41.41 -56.72
CA MET A 184 2.44 -42.45 -57.78
C MET A 184 2.63 -41.77 -59.15
N GLY A 185 3.80 -41.16 -59.33
CA GLY A 185 4.13 -40.41 -60.55
C GLY A 185 5.61 -40.04 -60.65
N ARG A 186 6.51 -40.83 -60.05
CA ARG A 186 7.95 -40.61 -60.17
C ARG A 186 8.70 -41.91 -59.87
N GLY A 187 8.82 -42.75 -60.89
CA GLY A 187 9.64 -43.95 -60.82
C GLY A 187 9.13 -45.04 -61.74
N GLU A 188 9.18 -44.82 -63.05
CA GLU A 188 9.37 -45.83 -64.11
C GLU A 188 9.34 -45.11 -65.48
N GLU A 189 10.44 -44.41 -65.80
CA GLU A 189 10.84 -44.08 -67.17
C GLU A 189 12.28 -43.57 -67.13
N GLN A 190 13.24 -44.49 -67.22
CA GLN A 190 14.59 -44.28 -67.73
C GLN A 190 15.25 -45.66 -67.90
N GLU A 191 15.23 -46.10 -69.17
CA GLU A 191 16.24 -46.86 -69.94
C GLU A 191 17.21 -47.81 -69.21
#